data_AF-A0A1Y2A7G8-F1
#
_entry.id   AF-A0A1Y2A7G8-F1
#
_cell.length_a   1.000
_cell.length_b   1.000
_cell.length_c   1.000
_cell.angle_alpha   90.00
_cell.angle_beta   90.00
_cell.angle_gamma   90.00
#
_symmetry.space_group_name_H-M   'P 1'
#
loop_
_entity.id
_entity.type
_entity.pdbx_description
1 polymer ?
#
loop_
_entity_poly.entity_id
_entity_poly.type
_entity_poly.pdbx_seq_one_letter_code
_entity_poly.pdbx_strand_id
1 'polypeptide(L)'
;MFSIQYNVLPISYNSQCTTLSEWVVLYTLGLAPLIAHVASGANPPTCLTHTRPAWHDAICHFNPTSIIWRYAAIADRRIRAKSWDANDLAASNAFFWTAKGWDGGEEIVQDAATHLSRSPGTKHVRIISESMLKTIITLVQGVSALYTLIGTLLTATQVPGGFYVSVSLDILFYPLAIFGLLRLCAAAWLTEDFVYTSWNQDGGVVARQIAPERLVNDRDFQYKPHDTFETFLVTSLPDFTIRFHPPISSWPSRIFRSCYLLILGGVLAISLSYVTPITHKHLYNFTITGFLTTLFYALFLLSSLLILGFYFIRGQTTSTLIPCISATWYKIYTLLVLGFIFVLVVIASIETWKHPTGNYITSPPTIDLSCKDRNYFWQFPLGSTVLATSNSKMRGALGAQNASSLVEAAVSGKNVSFEKDLTLTRLTGYCSGRFEDVVLR
;
A
#
# COMPACT_ATOMS: atom_id res chain seq x y z
N MET A 1 -36.59 -12.95 5.38
CA MET A 1 -35.69 -11.93 5.97
C MET A 1 -34.45 -12.67 6.43
N PHE A 2 -33.34 -12.57 5.69
CA PHE A 2 -32.10 -13.27 6.05
C PHE A 2 -31.39 -12.47 7.14
N SER A 3 -31.30 -13.01 8.36
CA SER A 3 -30.51 -12.40 9.44
C SER A 3 -29.06 -12.87 9.31
N ILE A 4 -28.17 -11.95 8.92
CA ILE A 4 -26.72 -12.18 8.95
C ILE A 4 -26.25 -11.93 10.38
N GLN A 5 -25.62 -12.92 11.02
CA GLN A 5 -25.05 -12.76 12.35
C GLN A 5 -23.52 -12.63 12.25
N TYR A 6 -23.01 -11.50 12.73
CA TYR A 6 -21.59 -11.21 12.85
C TYR A 6 -21.14 -11.51 14.28
N ASN A 7 -20.14 -12.37 14.43
CA ASN A 7 -19.51 -12.64 15.71
C ASN A 7 -18.06 -12.12 15.66
N VAL A 8 -17.79 -11.05 16.40
CA VAL A 8 -16.43 -10.51 16.54
C VAL A 8 -15.82 -11.12 17.79
N LEU A 9 -14.76 -11.91 17.61
CA LEU A 9 -14.07 -12.55 18.71
C LEU A 9 -13.35 -11.50 19.58
N PRO A 10 -13.31 -11.66 20.92
CA PRO A 10 -12.60 -10.72 21.78
C PRO A 10 -11.09 -10.73 21.50
N ILE A 11 -10.42 -9.62 21.84
CA ILE A 11 -8.97 -9.49 21.66
C ILE A 11 -8.28 -10.62 22.42
N SER A 12 -7.45 -11.38 21.72
CA SER A 12 -6.65 -12.44 22.31
C SER A 12 -5.17 -12.10 22.21
N TYR A 13 -4.45 -12.25 23.32
CA TYR A 13 -3.02 -11.98 23.39
C TYR A 13 -2.23 -13.20 22.90
N ASN A 14 -1.93 -13.22 21.59
CA ASN A 14 -1.32 -14.38 20.93
C ASN A 14 0.16 -14.17 20.54
N SER A 15 0.74 -13.03 20.88
CA SER A 15 2.11 -12.63 20.49
C SER A 15 3.26 -13.29 21.29
N GLN A 16 2.96 -14.27 22.14
CA GLN A 16 3.88 -14.83 23.15
C GLN A 16 5.12 -15.55 22.61
N CYS A 17 5.16 -15.84 21.31
CA CYS A 17 6.12 -16.76 20.71
C CYS A 17 6.98 -16.14 19.60
N THR A 18 6.84 -14.84 19.41
CA THR A 18 7.53 -14.09 18.37
C THR A 18 8.79 -13.47 18.98
N THR A 19 9.97 -13.84 18.46
CA THR A 19 11.24 -13.29 18.94
C THR A 19 11.39 -11.82 18.53
N LEU A 20 12.27 -11.06 19.18
CA LEU A 20 12.52 -9.66 18.81
C LEU A 20 12.96 -9.52 17.34
N SER A 21 13.80 -10.43 16.85
CA SER A 21 14.22 -10.41 15.44
C SER A 21 13.05 -10.62 14.49
N GLU A 22 12.09 -11.47 14.87
CA GLU A 22 10.87 -11.71 14.08
C GLU A 22 9.95 -10.50 14.11
N TRP A 23 9.83 -9.80 15.24
CA TRP A 23 9.12 -8.52 15.31
C TRP A 23 9.71 -7.48 14.37
N VAL A 24 11.04 -7.34 14.34
CA VAL A 24 11.71 -6.41 13.42
C VAL A 24 11.39 -6.75 11.97
N VAL A 25 11.40 -8.04 11.61
CA VAL A 25 11.03 -8.50 10.26
C VAL A 25 9.56 -8.21 9.96
N LEU A 26 8.64 -8.51 10.89
CA LEU A 26 7.21 -8.25 10.74
C LEU A 26 6.89 -6.77 10.54
N TYR A 27 7.45 -5.90 11.38
CA TYR A 27 7.28 -4.45 11.24
C TYR A 27 7.89 -3.95 9.92
N THR A 28 9.05 -4.48 9.52
CA THR A 28 9.69 -4.08 8.27
C THR A 28 8.83 -4.48 7.07
N LEU A 29 8.35 -5.72 7.01
CA LEU A 29 7.53 -6.23 5.90
C LEU A 29 6.14 -5.58 5.88
N GLY A 30 5.49 -5.50 7.03
CA GLY A 30 4.15 -4.92 7.16
C GLY A 30 4.14 -3.42 6.87
N LEU A 31 5.09 -2.65 7.39
CA LEU A 31 5.14 -1.20 7.17
C LEU A 31 5.74 -0.80 5.81
N ALA A 32 6.48 -1.69 5.14
CA ALA A 32 7.14 -1.35 3.88
C ALA A 32 6.17 -0.81 2.81
N PRO A 33 4.97 -1.40 2.57
CA PRO A 33 3.99 -0.82 1.67
C PRO A 33 3.52 0.59 2.08
N LEU A 34 3.31 0.84 3.37
CA LEU A 34 2.92 2.16 3.89
C LEU A 34 4.03 3.18 3.66
N ILE A 35 5.27 2.84 4.05
CA ILE A 35 6.44 3.70 3.87
C ILE A 35 6.68 3.98 2.39
N ALA A 36 6.63 2.95 1.53
CA ALA A 36 6.80 3.13 0.09
C ALA A 36 5.71 4.03 -0.49
N HIS A 37 4.46 3.88 -0.06
CA HIS A 37 3.36 4.73 -0.51
C HIS A 37 3.57 6.19 -0.10
N VAL A 38 3.94 6.44 1.17
CA VAL A 38 4.16 7.79 1.73
C VAL A 38 5.41 8.44 1.12
N ALA A 39 6.56 7.74 1.13
CA ALA A 39 7.83 8.25 0.64
C ALA A 39 7.84 8.51 -0.87
N SER A 40 6.99 7.81 -1.62
CA SER A 40 6.84 8.02 -3.06
C SER A 40 5.83 9.12 -3.40
N GLY A 41 4.91 9.45 -2.49
CA GLY A 41 3.83 10.41 -2.70
C GLY A 41 4.10 11.82 -2.16
N ALA A 42 4.94 11.96 -1.12
CA ALA A 42 5.20 13.23 -0.46
C ALA A 42 6.55 13.83 -0.89
N ASN A 43 6.50 14.85 -1.74
CA ASN A 43 7.67 15.65 -2.09
C ASN A 43 7.92 16.75 -1.04
N PRO A 44 9.16 17.22 -0.87
CA PRO A 44 9.44 18.38 -0.05
C PRO A 44 8.78 19.64 -0.64
N PRO A 45 8.28 20.56 0.20
CA PRO A 45 7.59 21.75 -0.29
C PRO A 45 8.55 22.82 -0.79
N THR A 46 8.18 23.46 -1.89
CA THR A 46 8.84 24.63 -2.46
C THR A 46 8.11 25.89 -1.99
N CYS A 47 8.76 26.70 -1.17
CA CYS A 47 8.20 27.96 -0.68
C CYS A 47 8.49 29.09 -1.66
N LEU A 48 7.45 29.65 -2.28
CA LEU A 48 7.53 30.82 -3.16
C LEU A 48 7.32 32.15 -2.39
N THR A 49 7.05 32.06 -1.08
CA THR A 49 6.81 33.22 -0.22
C THR A 49 7.66 33.14 1.05
N HIS A 50 7.75 34.25 1.78
CA HIS A 50 8.51 34.33 3.03
C HIS A 50 7.89 33.53 4.19
N THR A 51 6.60 33.19 4.09
CA THR A 51 5.88 32.38 5.07
C THR A 51 6.06 30.91 4.77
N ARG A 52 6.41 30.11 5.78
CA ARG A 52 6.50 28.65 5.64
C ARG A 52 5.18 27.98 6.05
N PRO A 53 4.84 26.84 5.44
CA PRO A 53 3.70 26.04 5.89
C PRO A 53 3.90 25.58 7.32
N ALA A 54 2.84 25.57 8.12
CA ALA A 54 2.90 24.94 9.43
C ALA A 54 2.99 23.42 9.26
N TRP A 55 3.51 22.72 10.29
CA TRP A 55 3.65 21.26 10.26
C TRP A 55 2.32 20.54 9.98
N HIS A 56 1.21 21.09 10.48
CA HIS A 56 -0.13 20.54 10.30
C HIS A 56 -0.71 20.79 8.90
N ASP A 57 -0.11 21.68 8.10
CA ASP A 57 -0.44 21.85 6.68
C ASP A 57 0.28 20.81 5.84
N ALA A 58 1.47 20.39 6.27
CA ALA A 58 2.26 19.37 5.57
C ALA A 58 1.66 17.95 5.74
N ILE A 59 0.97 17.69 6.85
CA ILE A 59 0.46 16.34 7.18
C ILE A 59 -0.52 15.80 6.12
N CYS A 60 -1.29 16.68 5.48
CA CYS A 60 -2.25 16.33 4.44
C CYS A 60 -1.61 15.70 3.20
N HIS A 61 -0.32 15.95 2.94
CA HIS A 61 0.39 15.33 1.81
C HIS A 61 0.74 13.86 2.08
N PHE A 62 0.79 13.43 3.34
CA PHE A 62 1.02 12.03 3.71
C PHE A 62 -0.27 11.21 3.71
N ASN A 63 -1.42 11.83 3.50
CA ASN A 63 -2.69 11.12 3.37
C ASN A 63 -2.69 10.27 2.08
N PRO A 64 -2.95 8.94 2.16
CA PRO A 64 -3.03 8.10 0.96
C PRO A 64 -4.03 8.60 -0.09
N THR A 65 -5.13 9.24 0.32
CA THR A 65 -6.09 9.85 -0.62
C THR A 65 -5.44 10.97 -1.43
N SER A 66 -4.66 11.86 -0.80
CA SER A 66 -3.90 12.93 -1.48
C SER A 66 -2.89 12.38 -2.46
N ILE A 67 -2.21 11.28 -2.09
CA ILE A 67 -1.17 10.64 -2.89
C ILE A 67 -1.80 10.00 -4.15
N ILE A 68 -2.89 9.26 -3.98
CA ILE A 68 -3.68 8.68 -5.07
C ILE A 68 -4.20 9.80 -6.00
N TRP A 69 -4.76 10.87 -5.44
CA TRP A 69 -5.18 12.05 -6.21
C TRP A 69 -4.04 12.59 -7.07
N ARG A 70 -2.85 12.77 -6.48
CA ARG A 70 -1.68 13.30 -7.18
C ARG A 70 -1.30 12.45 -8.39
N TYR A 71 -1.31 11.12 -8.26
CA TYR A 71 -1.04 10.22 -9.40
C TYR A 71 -2.06 10.42 -10.52
N ALA A 72 -3.35 10.48 -10.18
CA ALA A 72 -4.38 10.74 -11.17
C ALA A 72 -4.25 12.13 -11.82
N ALA A 73 -3.99 13.17 -11.02
CA ALA A 73 -3.92 14.54 -11.49
C ALA A 73 -2.72 14.79 -12.42
N ILE A 74 -1.54 14.22 -12.13
CA ILE A 74 -0.36 14.33 -13.00
C ILE A 74 -0.61 13.63 -14.35
N ALA A 75 -1.15 12.41 -14.32
CA ALA A 75 -1.48 11.67 -15.53
C ALA A 75 -2.57 12.39 -16.36
N ASP A 76 -3.63 12.88 -15.71
CA ASP A 76 -4.70 13.64 -16.34
C ASP A 76 -4.20 14.93 -16.98
N ARG A 77 -3.34 15.69 -16.27
CA ARG A 77 -2.72 16.91 -16.80
C ARG A 77 -1.89 16.60 -18.03
N ARG A 78 -1.09 15.53 -18.02
CA ARG A 78 -0.30 15.12 -19.18
C ARG A 78 -1.18 14.78 -20.39
N ILE A 79 -2.29 14.06 -20.18
CA ILE A 79 -3.26 13.70 -21.22
C ILE A 79 -3.89 14.96 -21.83
N ARG A 80 -4.11 16.01 -21.03
CA ARG A 80 -4.70 17.28 -21.48
C ARG A 80 -3.69 18.26 -22.09
N ALA A 81 -2.39 18.05 -21.88
CA ALA A 81 -1.35 18.96 -22.35
C ALA A 81 -1.20 18.94 -23.89
N LYS A 82 -1.33 20.11 -24.54
CA LYS A 82 -1.07 20.26 -25.98
C LYS A 82 0.43 20.25 -26.29
N SER A 83 1.21 20.83 -25.38
CA SER A 83 2.67 20.76 -25.36
C SER A 83 3.11 20.30 -23.96
N TRP A 84 4.12 19.45 -23.90
CA TRP A 84 4.73 19.03 -22.64
C TRP A 84 6.22 19.29 -22.70
N ASP A 85 6.70 20.17 -21.82
CA ASP A 85 8.10 20.51 -21.67
C ASP A 85 8.66 20.04 -20.30
N ALA A 86 9.96 20.25 -20.08
CA ALA A 86 10.62 19.85 -18.84
C ALA A 86 10.17 20.70 -17.63
N ASN A 87 9.70 21.93 -17.88
CA ASN A 87 9.22 22.82 -16.83
C ASN A 87 7.81 22.41 -16.39
N ASP A 88 6.94 22.03 -17.32
CA ASP A 88 5.62 21.44 -17.04
C ASP A 88 5.78 20.17 -16.18
N LEU A 89 6.79 19.34 -16.51
CA LEU A 89 7.13 18.15 -15.75
C LEU A 89 7.59 18.50 -14.33
N ALA A 90 8.52 19.44 -14.17
CA ALA A 90 9.03 19.86 -12.86
C ALA A 90 7.91 20.45 -11.99
N ALA A 91 7.15 21.41 -12.53
CA ALA A 91 6.11 22.11 -11.80
C ALA A 91 4.95 21.18 -11.41
N SER A 92 4.61 20.20 -12.25
CA SER A 92 3.58 19.21 -11.91
C SER A 92 3.99 18.26 -10.78
N ASN A 93 5.29 18.14 -10.51
CA ASN A 93 5.81 17.31 -9.42
C ASN A 93 6.19 18.10 -8.16
N ALA A 94 6.27 19.42 -8.23
CA ALA A 94 6.55 20.27 -7.08
C ALA A 94 5.29 20.55 -6.26
N PHE A 95 5.48 20.83 -4.97
CA PHE A 95 4.44 21.37 -4.10
C PHE A 95 4.76 22.84 -3.82
N PHE A 96 3.93 23.75 -4.30
CA PHE A 96 4.19 25.17 -4.09
C PHE A 96 3.42 25.67 -2.88
N TRP A 97 4.13 26.32 -1.97
CA TRP A 97 3.54 27.08 -0.89
C TRP A 97 3.54 28.56 -1.26
N THR A 98 2.33 29.12 -1.42
CA THR A 98 2.08 30.50 -1.82
C THR A 98 1.48 31.30 -0.65
N ALA A 99 1.28 32.62 -0.84
CA ALA A 99 0.60 33.45 0.16
C ALA A 99 -0.86 33.02 0.41
N LYS A 100 -1.46 32.30 -0.55
CA LYS A 100 -2.82 31.75 -0.45
C LYS A 100 -2.83 30.31 0.10
N GLY A 101 -1.66 29.75 0.44
CA GLY A 101 -1.47 28.38 0.90
C GLY A 101 -0.94 27.46 -0.20
N TRP A 102 -1.26 26.16 -0.10
CA TRP A 102 -0.87 25.16 -1.07
C TRP A 102 -1.45 25.42 -2.45
N ASP A 103 -0.57 25.52 -3.45
CA ASP A 103 -0.94 25.64 -4.84
C ASP A 103 -0.22 24.57 -5.68
N GLY A 104 -1.00 23.93 -6.54
CA GLY A 104 -0.54 22.97 -7.53
C GLY A 104 -1.28 23.14 -8.84
N GLY A 105 -1.93 24.29 -9.06
CA GLY A 105 -2.69 24.62 -10.25
C GLY A 105 -1.84 24.56 -11.52
N GLU A 106 -2.49 24.66 -12.67
CA GLU A 106 -1.76 24.84 -13.93
C GLU A 106 -1.08 26.23 -13.97
N GLU A 107 -1.59 27.20 -13.20
CA GLU A 107 -1.16 28.61 -13.23
C GLU A 107 0.21 28.83 -12.63
N ILE A 108 0.47 28.10 -11.56
CA ILE A 108 1.76 28.14 -10.89
C ILE A 108 2.91 27.62 -11.77
N VAL A 109 2.63 26.91 -12.87
CA VAL A 109 3.67 26.36 -13.75
C VAL A 109 4.49 27.49 -14.40
N GLN A 110 3.84 28.58 -14.80
CA GLN A 110 4.52 29.73 -15.41
C GLN A 110 5.20 30.58 -14.35
N ASP A 111 4.50 30.87 -13.25
CA ASP A 111 5.03 31.69 -12.15
C ASP A 111 6.28 31.04 -11.54
N ALA A 112 6.22 29.73 -11.29
CA ALA A 112 7.34 28.97 -10.73
C ALA A 112 8.50 28.79 -11.71
N ALA A 113 8.31 28.95 -13.03
CA ALA A 113 9.38 28.78 -14.01
C ALA A 113 10.54 29.76 -13.78
N THR A 114 10.25 30.97 -13.29
CA THR A 114 11.26 31.97 -12.93
C THR A 114 12.11 31.56 -11.73
N HIS A 115 11.59 30.68 -10.87
CA HIS A 115 12.24 30.19 -9.67
C HIS A 115 12.98 28.86 -9.90
N LEU A 116 12.92 28.27 -11.09
CA LEU A 116 13.53 26.97 -11.40
C LEU A 116 15.05 27.13 -11.59
N SER A 117 15.84 26.65 -10.63
CA SER A 117 17.32 26.63 -10.75
C SER A 117 17.84 25.45 -11.55
N ARG A 118 17.14 24.31 -11.51
CA ARG A 118 17.54 23.09 -12.23
C ARG A 118 16.31 22.44 -12.85
N SER A 119 16.27 22.42 -14.17
CA SER A 119 15.24 21.72 -14.93
C SER A 119 15.64 20.25 -15.16
N PRO A 120 14.68 19.32 -15.21
CA PRO A 120 14.94 17.95 -15.64
C PRO A 120 15.57 17.94 -17.04
N GLY A 121 16.57 17.07 -17.25
CA GLY A 121 17.23 16.96 -18.57
C GLY A 121 16.34 16.35 -19.67
N THR A 122 15.21 15.74 -19.31
CA THR A 122 14.29 15.04 -20.21
C THR A 122 12.84 15.36 -19.87
N LYS A 123 11.95 15.19 -20.86
CA LYS A 123 10.49 15.37 -20.71
C LYS A 123 9.77 14.20 -20.01
N HIS A 124 10.54 13.16 -19.68
CA HIS A 124 10.11 11.96 -18.99
C HIS A 124 11.14 11.59 -17.92
N VAL A 125 10.76 10.70 -17.01
CA VAL A 125 11.63 10.16 -15.98
C VAL A 125 12.80 9.38 -16.59
N ARG A 126 14.01 9.55 -16.05
CA ARG A 126 15.19 8.79 -16.47
C ARG A 126 15.10 7.35 -15.96
N ILE A 127 15.50 6.38 -16.79
CA ILE A 127 15.43 4.94 -16.48
C ILE A 127 16.20 4.62 -15.18
N ILE A 128 17.32 5.29 -14.92
CA ILE A 128 18.09 5.15 -13.69
C ILE A 128 17.87 6.42 -12.87
N SER A 129 16.80 6.45 -12.09
CA SER A 129 16.43 7.56 -11.19
C SER A 129 15.83 7.04 -9.89
N GLU A 130 15.84 7.87 -8.84
CA GLU A 130 15.19 7.56 -7.56
C GLU A 130 13.68 7.29 -7.75
N SER A 131 13.02 8.09 -8.59
CA SER A 131 11.59 7.92 -8.88
C SER A 131 11.28 6.61 -9.60
N MET A 132 12.17 6.12 -10.47
CA MET A 132 12.05 4.79 -11.08
C MET A 132 12.20 3.68 -10.02
N LEU A 133 13.19 3.79 -9.13
CA LEU A 133 13.37 2.83 -8.04
C LEU A 133 12.13 2.75 -7.14
N LYS A 134 11.58 3.90 -6.72
CA LYS A 134 10.33 3.98 -5.96
C LYS A 134 9.18 3.29 -6.70
N THR A 135 9.09 3.50 -8.01
CA THR A 135 8.07 2.87 -8.86
C THR A 135 8.22 1.35 -8.93
N ILE A 136 9.45 0.84 -9.11
CA ILE A 136 9.73 -0.61 -9.12
C ILE A 136 9.34 -1.24 -7.78
N ILE A 137 9.71 -0.62 -6.66
CA ILE A 137 9.34 -1.12 -5.32
C ILE A 137 7.82 -1.20 -5.18
N THR A 138 7.10 -0.11 -5.52
CA THR A 138 5.63 -0.10 -5.45
C THR A 138 4.97 -1.11 -6.40
N LEU A 139 5.57 -1.34 -7.58
CA LEU A 139 5.08 -2.33 -8.54
C LEU A 139 5.22 -3.75 -7.98
N VAL A 140 6.41 -4.12 -7.50
CA VAL A 140 6.67 -5.46 -6.96
C VAL A 140 5.79 -5.74 -5.75
N GLN A 141 5.70 -4.78 -4.82
CA GLN A 141 4.83 -4.90 -3.64
C GLN A 141 3.35 -5.03 -4.03
N GLY A 142 2.87 -4.18 -4.95
CA GLY A 142 1.48 -4.20 -5.39
C GLY A 142 1.11 -5.48 -6.14
N VAL A 143 1.99 -5.97 -7.02
CA VAL A 143 1.77 -7.23 -7.76
C VAL A 143 1.78 -8.43 -6.80
N SER A 144 2.71 -8.47 -5.84
CA SER A 144 2.75 -9.52 -4.81
C SER A 144 1.46 -9.54 -3.98
N ALA A 145 1.01 -8.37 -3.49
CA ALA A 145 -0.22 -8.24 -2.73
C ALA A 145 -1.45 -8.64 -3.56
N LEU A 146 -1.51 -8.23 -4.84
CA LEU A 146 -2.59 -8.60 -5.76
C LEU A 146 -2.63 -10.11 -6.02
N TYR A 147 -1.47 -10.74 -6.21
CA TYR A 147 -1.37 -12.19 -6.40
C TYR A 147 -1.89 -12.94 -5.17
N THR A 148 -1.49 -12.54 -3.97
CA THR A 148 -2.00 -13.12 -2.72
C THR A 148 -3.51 -12.91 -2.56
N LEU A 149 -4.03 -11.74 -2.91
CA LEU A 149 -5.46 -11.45 -2.86
C LEU A 149 -6.26 -12.36 -3.81
N ILE A 150 -5.81 -12.49 -5.06
CA ILE A 150 -6.45 -13.36 -6.06
C ILE A 150 -6.39 -14.83 -5.61
N GLY A 151 -5.22 -15.28 -5.14
CA GLY A 151 -5.06 -16.64 -4.61
C GLY A 151 -6.03 -16.93 -3.46
N THR A 152 -6.22 -15.95 -2.57
CA THR A 152 -7.17 -16.08 -1.46
C THR A 152 -8.62 -16.09 -1.94
N LEU A 153 -8.98 -15.26 -2.93
CA LEU A 153 -10.33 -15.23 -3.49
C LEU A 153 -10.70 -16.56 -4.18
N LEU A 154 -9.75 -17.16 -4.90
CA LEU A 154 -9.95 -18.45 -5.58
C LEU A 154 -10.06 -19.62 -4.57
N THR A 155 -9.29 -19.59 -3.48
CA THR A 155 -9.26 -20.65 -2.46
C THR A 155 -10.28 -20.46 -1.33
N ALA A 156 -10.91 -19.29 -1.20
CA ALA A 156 -11.94 -19.00 -0.20
C ALA A 156 -13.16 -19.94 -0.27
N THR A 157 -13.36 -20.61 -1.41
CA THR A 157 -14.41 -21.62 -1.59
C THR A 157 -14.05 -23.00 -1.00
N GLN A 158 -12.76 -23.27 -0.74
CA GLN A 158 -12.27 -24.60 -0.39
C GLN A 158 -11.81 -24.75 1.07
N VAL A 159 -11.43 -23.66 1.76
CA VAL A 159 -10.93 -23.73 3.15
C VAL A 159 -11.90 -23.07 4.14
N PRO A 160 -12.38 -23.78 5.18
CA PRO A 160 -13.14 -23.16 6.27
C PRO A 160 -12.23 -22.20 7.05
N GLY A 161 -12.42 -20.89 6.87
CA GLY A 161 -11.66 -19.86 7.60
C GLY A 161 -11.32 -18.61 6.78
N GLY A 162 -11.12 -18.73 5.46
CA GLY A 162 -10.95 -17.60 4.55
C GLY A 162 -9.88 -16.56 4.94
N PHE A 163 -9.92 -15.39 4.29
CA PHE A 163 -8.99 -14.26 4.52
C PHE A 163 -9.09 -13.67 5.93
N TYR A 164 -10.28 -13.70 6.54
CA TYR A 164 -10.64 -13.02 7.80
C TYR A 164 -9.90 -13.55 9.04
N VAL A 165 -9.43 -14.79 8.96
CA VAL A 165 -8.69 -15.49 10.02
C VAL A 165 -7.17 -15.27 9.88
N SER A 166 -6.73 -14.78 8.72
CA SER A 166 -5.32 -14.73 8.31
C SER A 166 -4.77 -13.31 8.17
N VAL A 167 -5.54 -12.26 8.48
CA VAL A 167 -5.03 -10.88 8.44
C VAL A 167 -4.10 -10.67 9.62
N SER A 168 -2.79 -10.82 9.38
CA SER A 168 -1.71 -10.58 10.33
C SER A 168 -0.94 -9.30 9.98
N LEU A 169 -0.03 -8.88 10.88
CA LEU A 169 0.72 -7.64 10.75
C LEU A 169 1.51 -7.51 9.42
N ASP A 170 2.04 -8.61 8.90
CA ASP A 170 2.80 -8.65 7.64
C ASP A 170 1.95 -8.36 6.39
N ILE A 171 0.67 -8.70 6.41
CA ILE A 171 -0.25 -8.46 5.28
C ILE A 171 -1.22 -7.29 5.50
N LEU A 172 -1.12 -6.60 6.64
CA LEU A 172 -2.01 -5.53 7.07
C LEU A 172 -2.15 -4.42 6.01
N PHE A 173 -1.06 -4.05 5.34
CA PHE A 173 -1.02 -2.96 4.36
C PHE A 173 -1.05 -3.42 2.90
N TYR A 174 -1.41 -4.68 2.61
CA TYR A 174 -1.51 -5.19 1.25
C TYR A 174 -2.48 -4.42 0.37
N PRO A 175 -3.69 -4.02 0.83
CA PRO A 175 -4.57 -3.21 0.01
C PRO A 175 -3.95 -1.86 -0.36
N LEU A 176 -3.14 -1.26 0.52
CA LEU A 176 -2.39 -0.04 0.22
C LEU A 176 -1.30 -0.28 -0.84
N ALA A 177 -0.64 -1.44 -0.81
CA ALA A 177 0.30 -1.85 -1.85
C ALA A 177 -0.38 -1.95 -3.23
N ILE A 178 -1.60 -2.51 -3.27
CA ILE A 178 -2.42 -2.59 -4.49
C ILE A 178 -2.76 -1.18 -5.00
N PHE A 179 -3.11 -0.24 -4.13
CA PHE A 179 -3.30 1.17 -4.54
C PHE A 179 -2.02 1.83 -5.03
N GLY A 180 -0.86 1.38 -4.53
CA GLY A 180 0.45 1.74 -5.07
C GLY A 180 0.56 1.49 -6.58
N LEU A 181 -0.13 0.49 -7.14
CA LEU A 181 -0.13 0.24 -8.59
C LEU A 181 -0.74 1.38 -9.41
N LEU A 182 -1.64 2.18 -8.83
CA LEU A 182 -2.19 3.35 -9.50
C LEU A 182 -1.12 4.41 -9.79
N ARG A 183 0.04 4.35 -9.12
CA ARG A 183 1.22 5.16 -9.45
C ARG A 183 1.71 4.94 -10.88
N LEU A 184 1.53 3.72 -11.42
CA LEU A 184 2.00 3.36 -12.76
C LEU A 184 1.38 4.25 -13.85
N CYS A 185 0.15 4.73 -13.64
CA CYS A 185 -0.51 5.66 -14.55
C CYS A 185 0.27 6.98 -14.72
N ALA A 186 1.05 7.38 -13.71
CA ALA A 186 1.84 8.61 -13.72
C ALA A 186 3.36 8.36 -13.73
N ALA A 187 3.81 7.09 -13.69
CA ALA A 187 5.21 6.73 -13.47
C ALA A 187 6.17 7.38 -14.48
N ALA A 188 5.79 7.50 -15.75
CA ALA A 188 6.62 8.13 -16.78
C ALA A 188 6.85 9.64 -16.56
N TRP A 189 6.02 10.27 -15.71
CA TRP A 189 6.01 11.71 -15.44
C TRP A 189 6.19 12.05 -13.95
N LEU A 190 6.53 11.07 -13.10
CA LEU A 190 6.83 11.28 -11.69
C LEU A 190 8.33 11.43 -11.51
N THR A 191 8.82 12.66 -11.39
CA THR A 191 10.26 12.95 -11.23
C THR A 191 10.51 13.76 -9.96
N GLU A 192 11.72 13.62 -9.43
CA GLU A 192 12.27 14.45 -8.36
C GLU A 192 13.55 15.19 -8.84
N ASP A 193 13.90 15.06 -10.12
CA ASP A 193 15.10 15.64 -10.74
C ASP A 193 14.89 17.13 -11.13
N PHE A 194 14.41 17.95 -10.20
CA PHE A 194 14.29 19.39 -10.37
C PHE A 194 14.74 20.11 -9.11
N VAL A 195 15.13 21.39 -9.24
CA VAL A 195 15.42 22.24 -8.09
C VAL A 195 14.82 23.62 -8.28
N TYR A 196 14.02 24.05 -7.30
CA TYR A 196 13.50 25.41 -7.22
C TYR A 196 14.27 26.21 -6.16
N THR A 197 14.52 27.48 -6.47
CA THR A 197 15.06 28.44 -5.50
C THR A 197 13.97 28.73 -4.47
N SER A 198 14.19 28.31 -3.23
CA SER A 198 13.30 28.63 -2.12
C SER A 198 13.81 29.86 -1.39
N TRP A 199 12.90 30.77 -1.03
CA TRP A 199 13.25 31.89 -0.17
C TRP A 199 13.52 31.42 1.26
N ASN A 200 14.78 31.40 1.69
CA ASN A 200 15.12 31.18 3.11
C ASN A 200 15.27 32.53 3.83
N GLN A 201 14.79 32.57 5.07
CA GLN A 201 14.81 33.78 5.92
C GLN A 201 16.24 34.24 6.28
N ASP A 202 17.25 33.38 6.14
CA ASP A 202 18.66 33.71 6.40
C ASP A 202 19.40 34.14 5.12
N GLY A 203 18.90 35.16 4.41
CA GLY A 203 19.65 35.96 3.41
C GLY A 203 20.32 35.25 2.23
N GLY A 204 20.25 33.93 2.13
CA GLY A 204 20.92 33.11 1.13
C GLY A 204 19.90 32.27 0.36
N VAL A 205 19.96 32.33 -0.96
CA VAL A 205 19.28 31.39 -1.86
C VAL A 205 19.92 30.02 -1.69
N VAL A 206 19.50 29.27 -0.67
CA VAL A 206 19.94 27.89 -0.50
C VAL A 206 18.98 27.01 -1.29
N ALA A 207 19.46 26.49 -2.41
CA ALA A 207 18.83 25.43 -3.18
C ALA A 207 18.78 24.14 -2.35
N ARG A 208 17.89 24.05 -1.36
CA ARG A 208 17.76 22.90 -0.47
C ARG A 208 16.65 21.97 -0.95
N GLN A 209 16.90 21.27 -2.05
CA GLN A 209 16.30 19.96 -2.26
C GLN A 209 17.39 18.92 -2.04
N ILE A 210 17.08 17.96 -1.17
CA ILE A 210 17.98 16.92 -0.68
C ILE A 210 18.40 16.05 -1.87
N ALA A 211 19.50 16.42 -2.53
CA ALA A 211 20.34 15.44 -3.18
C ALA A 211 21.15 14.76 -2.07
N PRO A 212 21.35 13.43 -2.10
CA PRO A 212 22.31 12.81 -1.21
C PRO A 212 23.65 13.52 -1.46
N GLU A 213 24.30 13.87 -0.36
CA GLU A 213 25.61 14.49 -0.27
C GLU A 213 26.65 13.58 -0.95
N ARG A 214 26.64 13.56 -2.28
CA ARG A 214 27.79 13.11 -3.04
C ARG A 214 28.80 14.25 -2.90
N LEU A 215 29.70 14.05 -1.94
CA LEU A 215 31.08 14.52 -1.96
C LEU A 215 31.73 14.08 -3.29
N VAL A 216 31.30 14.67 -4.39
CA VAL A 216 32.12 14.76 -5.60
C VAL A 216 32.83 16.09 -5.44
N ASN A 217 34.12 15.98 -5.19
CA ASN A 217 35.10 17.04 -5.43
C ASN A 217 34.90 17.54 -6.88
N ASP A 218 34.00 18.49 -7.08
CA ASP A 218 33.89 19.23 -8.32
C ASP A 218 34.17 20.69 -8.01
N ARG A 219 35.46 21.04 -8.20
CA ARG A 219 35.91 22.42 -8.43
C ARG A 219 35.44 22.97 -9.78
N ASP A 220 34.45 22.35 -10.42
CA ASP A 220 33.89 22.71 -11.72
C ASP A 220 32.40 23.12 -11.69
N PHE A 221 31.88 23.54 -10.53
CA PHE A 221 30.70 24.41 -10.50
C PHE A 221 31.09 25.81 -11.04
N GLN A 222 31.40 25.88 -12.34
CA GLN A 222 31.24 27.11 -13.09
C GLN A 222 29.75 27.45 -13.05
N TYR A 223 29.39 28.28 -12.09
CA TYR A 223 28.34 29.26 -12.26
C TYR A 223 28.70 30.01 -13.55
N LYS A 224 28.15 29.59 -14.70
CA LYS A 224 28.05 30.50 -15.84
C LYS A 224 27.00 31.51 -15.40
N PRO A 225 27.38 32.75 -15.04
CA PRO A 225 26.38 33.80 -15.01
C PRO A 225 25.91 33.84 -16.46
N HIS A 226 24.64 33.57 -16.71
CA HIS A 226 24.04 33.99 -17.95
C HIS A 226 23.99 35.53 -17.86
N ASP A 227 25.13 36.16 -18.19
CA ASP A 227 25.21 37.54 -18.61
C ASP A 227 24.47 37.62 -19.95
N THR A 228 23.15 37.69 -19.85
CA THR A 228 22.32 38.30 -20.86
C THR A 228 21.18 38.97 -20.12
N PHE A 229 21.33 40.29 -19.97
CA PHE A 229 20.25 41.26 -19.93
C PHE A 229 19.27 41.03 -21.11
N GLU A 230 18.46 39.97 -21.04
CA GLU A 230 17.24 39.81 -21.83
C GLU A 230 16.00 39.97 -20.94
N THR A 231 16.11 40.88 -19.96
CA THR A 231 15.06 41.26 -19.01
C THR A 231 13.91 42.06 -19.64
N PHE A 232 13.82 42.17 -20.97
CA PHE A 232 12.81 43.02 -21.63
C PHE A 232 12.20 42.46 -22.92
N LEU A 233 12.27 41.15 -23.17
CA LEU A 233 11.30 40.52 -24.07
C LEU A 233 10.16 39.95 -23.23
N VAL A 234 9.25 40.85 -22.87
CA VAL A 234 7.83 40.52 -22.60
C VAL A 234 7.32 39.86 -23.88
N THR A 235 7.62 38.57 -24.03
CA THR A 235 6.87 37.71 -24.92
C THR A 235 5.50 37.65 -24.27
N SER A 236 4.55 38.36 -24.87
CA SER A 236 3.13 38.38 -24.52
C SER A 236 2.72 37.03 -23.92
N LEU A 237 2.29 37.04 -22.64
CA LEU A 237 1.73 35.90 -21.92
C LEU A 237 0.77 35.16 -22.86
N PRO A 238 1.13 33.96 -23.37
CA PRO A 238 0.19 33.19 -24.16
C PRO A 238 -0.95 32.83 -23.22
N ASP A 239 -2.17 33.17 -23.66
CA ASP A 239 -3.41 32.99 -22.93
C ASP A 239 -3.45 31.62 -22.24
N PHE A 240 -3.82 31.65 -20.95
CA PHE A 240 -3.79 30.52 -20.01
C PHE A 240 -4.53 29.27 -20.54
N THR A 241 -5.49 29.50 -21.42
CA THR A 241 -6.37 28.51 -22.06
C THR A 241 -5.71 27.75 -23.23
N ILE A 242 -4.51 28.15 -23.66
CA ILE A 242 -3.90 27.59 -24.87
C ILE A 242 -3.11 26.31 -24.58
N ARG A 243 -2.50 26.13 -23.41
CA ARG A 243 -1.54 25.01 -23.17
C ARG A 243 -2.20 23.68 -22.78
N PHE A 244 -3.32 23.72 -22.07
CA PHE A 244 -4.06 22.53 -21.63
C PHE A 244 -5.47 22.53 -22.17
N HIS A 245 -5.97 21.36 -22.57
CA HIS A 245 -7.39 21.19 -22.85
C HIS A 245 -8.21 21.25 -21.56
N PRO A 246 -9.44 21.81 -21.60
CA PRO A 246 -10.32 21.84 -20.45
C PRO A 246 -10.63 20.42 -19.94
N PRO A 247 -10.68 20.22 -18.61
CA PRO A 247 -11.06 18.97 -17.96
C PRO A 247 -12.38 18.35 -18.42
N ILE A 248 -13.36 19.16 -18.81
CA ILE A 248 -14.72 18.72 -19.13
C ILE A 248 -14.86 18.41 -20.63
N SER A 249 -14.10 19.08 -21.49
CA SER A 249 -14.20 18.94 -22.94
C SER A 249 -13.30 17.85 -23.52
N SER A 250 -12.28 17.40 -22.78
CA SER A 250 -11.34 16.38 -23.25
C SER A 250 -11.87 14.96 -23.01
N TRP A 251 -12.26 14.27 -24.08
CA TRP A 251 -12.68 12.86 -24.04
C TRP A 251 -11.63 11.91 -23.44
N PRO A 252 -10.34 11.98 -23.84
CA PRO A 252 -9.31 11.12 -23.26
C PRO A 252 -9.20 11.26 -21.73
N SER A 253 -9.31 12.49 -21.24
CA SER A 253 -9.31 12.79 -19.81
C SER A 253 -10.53 12.22 -19.08
N ARG A 254 -11.73 12.33 -19.66
CA ARG A 254 -12.96 11.73 -19.11
C ARG A 254 -12.89 10.21 -19.04
N ILE A 255 -12.35 9.57 -20.08
CA ILE A 255 -12.15 8.11 -20.11
C ILE A 255 -11.16 7.71 -19.01
N PHE A 256 -10.01 8.39 -18.93
CA PHE A 256 -9.00 8.13 -17.90
C PHE A 256 -9.58 8.24 -16.48
N ARG A 257 -10.27 9.34 -16.15
CA ARG A 257 -10.89 9.55 -14.84
C ARG A 257 -11.94 8.48 -14.52
N SER A 258 -12.77 8.12 -15.49
CA SER A 258 -13.79 7.06 -15.33
C SER A 258 -13.14 5.71 -15.05
N CYS A 259 -12.11 5.34 -15.82
CA CYS A 259 -11.35 4.10 -15.59
C CYS A 259 -10.66 4.11 -14.22
N TYR A 260 -10.07 5.22 -13.81
CA TYR A 260 -9.41 5.37 -12.52
C TYR A 260 -10.38 5.18 -11.34
N LEU A 261 -11.56 5.82 -11.41
CA LEU A 261 -12.63 5.64 -10.42
C LEU A 261 -13.21 4.23 -10.44
N LEU A 262 -13.31 3.59 -11.61
CA LEU A 262 -13.78 2.22 -11.74
C LEU A 262 -12.83 1.25 -11.05
N ILE A 263 -11.52 1.44 -11.16
CA ILE A 263 -10.54 0.62 -10.43
C ILE A 263 -10.72 0.79 -8.92
N LEU A 264 -10.81 2.03 -8.42
CA LEU A 264 -11.05 2.30 -7.00
C LEU A 264 -12.38 1.70 -6.51
N GLY A 265 -13.45 1.85 -7.29
CA GLY A 265 -14.76 1.26 -7.02
C GLY A 265 -14.74 -0.27 -7.03
N GLY A 266 -13.98 -0.87 -7.93
CA GLY A 266 -13.77 -2.32 -7.99
C GLY A 266 -13.07 -2.85 -6.74
N VAL A 267 -12.01 -2.17 -6.27
CA VAL A 267 -11.33 -2.56 -5.02
C VAL A 267 -12.23 -2.33 -3.81
N LEU A 268 -13.02 -1.25 -3.77
CA LEU A 268 -14.03 -1.04 -2.74
C LEU A 268 -15.07 -2.17 -2.73
N ALA A 269 -15.57 -2.58 -3.90
CA ALA A 269 -16.52 -3.69 -4.02
C ALA A 269 -15.93 -5.01 -3.52
N ILE A 270 -14.64 -5.27 -3.82
CA ILE A 270 -13.90 -6.41 -3.26
C ILE A 270 -13.79 -6.28 -1.73
N SER A 271 -13.42 -5.10 -1.21
CA SER A 271 -13.34 -4.88 0.25
C SER A 271 -14.69 -5.06 0.95
N LEU A 272 -15.81 -4.65 0.32
CA LEU A 272 -17.15 -4.82 0.85
C LEU A 272 -17.64 -6.26 0.77
N SER A 273 -17.27 -7.00 -0.27
CA SER A 273 -17.60 -8.43 -0.37
C SER A 273 -16.92 -9.25 0.73
N TYR A 274 -15.80 -8.76 1.29
CA TYR A 274 -15.19 -9.31 2.49
C TYR A 274 -16.00 -9.00 3.78
N VAL A 275 -16.69 -7.86 3.88
CA VAL A 275 -17.59 -7.57 5.03
C VAL A 275 -18.89 -8.37 4.93
N THR A 276 -19.45 -8.48 3.73
CA THR A 276 -20.72 -9.17 3.46
C THR A 276 -20.47 -10.30 2.46
N PRO A 277 -19.82 -11.41 2.88
CA PRO A 277 -19.62 -12.55 2.01
C PRO A 277 -20.95 -13.05 1.46
N ILE A 278 -21.05 -13.16 0.14
CA ILE A 278 -22.27 -13.53 -0.62
C ILE A 278 -22.66 -15.01 -0.40
N THR A 279 -22.02 -15.70 0.55
CA THR A 279 -22.23 -17.13 0.79
C THR A 279 -23.42 -17.36 1.73
N HIS A 280 -24.08 -18.51 1.60
CA HIS A 280 -25.26 -18.87 2.40
C HIS A 280 -24.94 -19.27 3.87
N LYS A 281 -23.76 -18.89 4.41
CA LYS A 281 -23.42 -19.21 5.80
C LYS A 281 -24.02 -18.15 6.72
N HIS A 282 -24.70 -18.60 7.77
CA HIS A 282 -25.44 -17.71 8.68
C HIS A 282 -24.57 -17.08 9.78
N LEU A 283 -23.35 -17.58 10.00
CA LEU A 283 -22.44 -17.13 11.06
C LEU A 283 -21.04 -16.87 10.48
N TYR A 284 -20.56 -15.64 10.68
CA TYR A 284 -19.20 -15.24 10.32
C TYR A 284 -18.43 -14.82 11.57
N ASN A 285 -17.34 -15.53 11.84
CA ASN A 285 -16.41 -15.19 12.92
C ASN A 285 -15.30 -14.29 12.36
N PHE A 286 -15.19 -13.07 12.90
CA PHE A 286 -14.11 -12.14 12.59
C PHE A 286 -13.18 -12.01 13.79
N THR A 287 -11.87 -11.98 13.54
CA THR A 287 -10.91 -11.42 14.51
C THR A 287 -11.08 -9.91 14.56
N ILE A 288 -10.68 -9.25 15.66
CA ILE A 288 -10.79 -7.79 15.74
C ILE A 288 -9.86 -7.13 14.73
N THR A 289 -8.65 -7.65 14.52
CA THR A 289 -7.75 -7.17 13.47
C THR A 289 -8.40 -7.28 12.09
N GLY A 290 -8.98 -8.43 11.74
CA GLY A 290 -9.64 -8.61 10.45
C GLY A 290 -10.83 -7.67 10.27
N PHE A 291 -11.66 -7.52 11.30
CA PHE A 291 -12.81 -6.61 11.29
C PHE A 291 -12.38 -5.14 11.13
N LEU A 292 -11.45 -4.67 11.97
CA LEU A 292 -10.98 -3.29 11.93
C LEU A 292 -10.24 -2.98 10.63
N THR A 293 -9.45 -3.91 10.10
CA THR A 293 -8.75 -3.75 8.82
C THR A 293 -9.76 -3.57 7.68
N THR A 294 -10.80 -4.42 7.66
CA THR A 294 -11.85 -4.33 6.63
C THR A 294 -12.65 -3.04 6.77
N LEU A 295 -13.00 -2.64 7.99
CA LEU A 295 -13.69 -1.39 8.28
C LEU A 295 -12.86 -0.17 7.85
N PHE A 296 -11.57 -0.15 8.18
CA PHE A 296 -10.64 0.90 7.79
C PHE A 296 -10.61 1.07 6.28
N TYR A 297 -10.35 -0.01 5.54
CA TYR A 297 -10.26 0.05 4.09
C TYR A 297 -11.59 0.42 3.44
N ALA A 298 -12.72 -0.07 3.95
CA ALA A 298 -14.04 0.32 3.46
C ALA A 298 -14.29 1.83 3.64
N LEU A 299 -14.04 2.38 4.83
CA LEU A 299 -14.23 3.81 5.11
C LEU A 299 -13.25 4.69 4.32
N PHE A 300 -11.97 4.30 4.29
CA PHE A 300 -10.93 4.99 3.53
C PHE A 300 -11.23 5.01 2.03
N LEU A 301 -11.66 3.87 1.46
CA LEU A 301 -11.97 3.78 0.04
C LEU A 301 -13.26 4.52 -0.31
N LEU A 302 -14.29 4.41 0.52
CA LEU A 302 -15.54 5.13 0.31
C LEU A 302 -15.30 6.64 0.33
N SER A 303 -14.60 7.14 1.36
CA SER A 303 -14.25 8.57 1.44
C SER A 303 -13.37 9.02 0.27
N SER A 304 -12.35 8.24 -0.09
CA SER A 304 -11.51 8.54 -1.26
C SER A 304 -12.32 8.58 -2.57
N LEU A 305 -13.21 7.61 -2.79
CA LEU A 305 -14.06 7.54 -3.98
C LEU A 305 -15.03 8.73 -4.05
N LEU A 306 -15.63 9.12 -2.93
CA LEU A 306 -16.52 10.27 -2.84
C LEU A 306 -15.78 11.57 -3.15
N ILE A 307 -14.60 11.77 -2.54
CA ILE A 307 -13.81 12.99 -2.74
C ILE A 307 -13.30 13.06 -4.19
N LEU A 308 -12.65 12.01 -4.70
CA LEU A 308 -12.14 11.96 -6.07
C LEU A 308 -13.29 12.09 -7.08
N GLY A 309 -14.38 11.35 -6.87
CA GLY A 309 -15.56 11.38 -7.74
C GLY A 309 -16.17 12.78 -7.83
N PHE A 310 -16.36 13.44 -6.69
CA PHE A 310 -16.88 14.81 -6.64
C PHE A 310 -16.04 15.78 -7.47
N TYR A 311 -14.71 15.77 -7.28
CA TYR A 311 -13.82 16.69 -8.00
C TYR A 311 -13.65 16.32 -9.47
N PHE A 312 -13.68 15.04 -9.83
CA PHE A 312 -13.61 14.59 -11.23
C PHE A 312 -14.86 14.97 -12.00
N ILE A 313 -16.05 14.83 -11.41
CA ILE A 313 -17.33 15.23 -12.01
C ILE A 313 -17.38 16.74 -12.22
N ARG A 314 -16.87 17.52 -11.26
CA ARG A 314 -16.77 18.99 -11.39
C ARG A 314 -15.66 19.46 -12.32
N GLY A 315 -14.81 18.56 -12.82
CA GLY A 315 -13.67 18.91 -13.67
C GLY A 315 -12.59 19.72 -12.96
N GLN A 316 -12.49 19.64 -11.63
CA GLN A 316 -11.52 20.40 -10.82
C GLN A 316 -10.17 19.65 -10.68
N THR A 317 -9.68 19.07 -11.78
CA THR A 317 -8.38 18.37 -11.82
C THR A 317 -7.26 19.24 -12.44
N THR A 318 -7.47 20.55 -12.45
CA THR A 318 -6.44 21.51 -12.91
C THR A 318 -5.29 21.63 -11.92
N SER A 319 -5.47 21.18 -10.68
CA SER A 319 -4.41 21.14 -9.65
C SER A 319 -3.90 19.73 -9.41
N THR A 320 -2.58 19.58 -9.26
CA THR A 320 -1.93 18.32 -8.82
C THR A 320 -2.13 18.04 -7.34
N LEU A 321 -2.57 19.06 -6.59
CA LEU A 321 -3.00 18.95 -5.20
C LEU A 321 -4.52 18.81 -5.13
N ILE A 322 -4.99 18.08 -4.13
CA ILE A 322 -6.42 17.93 -3.92
C ILE A 322 -7.01 19.29 -3.49
N PRO A 323 -8.10 19.79 -4.11
CA PRO A 323 -8.54 21.17 -3.86
C PRO A 323 -8.91 21.45 -2.40
N CYS A 324 -9.29 20.43 -1.62
CA CYS A 324 -9.58 20.55 -0.19
C CYS A 324 -8.37 20.40 0.73
N ILE A 325 -7.14 20.32 0.22
CA ILE A 325 -5.96 19.96 1.04
C ILE A 325 -5.74 20.88 2.25
N SER A 326 -6.02 22.17 2.07
CA SER A 326 -5.88 23.20 3.12
C SER A 326 -7.11 23.31 4.03
N ALA A 327 -8.22 22.64 3.72
CA ALA A 327 -9.45 22.76 4.48
C ALA A 327 -9.36 22.03 5.84
N THR A 328 -9.90 22.65 6.89
CA THR A 328 -9.83 22.10 8.26
C THR A 328 -10.44 20.71 8.38
N TRP A 329 -11.58 20.45 7.72
CA TRP A 329 -12.21 19.14 7.73
C TRP A 329 -11.31 18.05 7.12
N TYR A 330 -10.52 18.39 6.09
CA TYR A 330 -9.60 17.47 5.45
C TYR A 330 -8.38 17.17 6.33
N LYS A 331 -7.91 18.17 7.09
CA LYS A 331 -6.88 17.98 8.12
C LYS A 331 -7.36 17.01 9.21
N ILE A 332 -8.60 17.20 9.70
CA ILE A 332 -9.22 16.30 10.69
C ILE A 332 -9.35 14.88 10.11
N TYR A 333 -9.86 14.75 8.87
CA TYR A 333 -9.93 13.47 8.16
C TYR A 333 -8.56 12.78 8.09
N THR A 334 -7.51 13.52 7.75
CA THR A 334 -6.14 12.99 7.68
C THR A 334 -5.65 12.48 9.04
N LEU A 335 -5.88 13.25 10.12
CA LEU A 335 -5.53 12.82 11.48
C LEU A 335 -6.30 11.57 11.90
N LEU A 336 -7.59 11.45 11.54
CA LEU A 336 -8.39 10.26 11.81
C LEU A 336 -7.87 9.05 11.07
N VAL A 337 -7.51 9.18 9.78
CA VAL A 337 -6.93 8.08 9.00
C VAL A 337 -5.60 7.61 9.59
N LEU A 338 -4.69 8.55 9.90
CA LEU A 338 -3.38 8.22 10.50
C LEU A 338 -3.54 7.61 11.91
N GLY A 339 -4.47 8.13 12.71
CA GLY A 339 -4.81 7.57 14.02
C GLY A 339 -5.38 6.16 13.93
N PHE A 340 -6.25 5.89 12.95
CA PHE A 340 -6.79 4.56 12.70
C PHE A 340 -5.66 3.59 12.30
N ILE A 341 -4.77 3.99 11.40
CA ILE A 341 -3.58 3.20 11.01
C ILE A 341 -2.76 2.82 12.25
N PHE A 342 -2.51 3.76 13.15
CA PHE A 342 -1.77 3.49 14.39
C PHE A 342 -2.48 2.46 15.28
N VAL A 343 -3.80 2.63 15.50
CA VAL A 343 -4.61 1.69 16.28
C VAL A 343 -4.59 0.28 15.65
N LEU A 344 -4.69 0.19 14.33
CA LEU A 344 -4.61 -1.07 13.60
C LEU A 344 -3.28 -1.79 13.82
N VAL A 345 -2.16 -1.07 13.73
CA VAL A 345 -0.84 -1.66 13.96
C VAL A 345 -0.75 -2.21 15.38
N VAL A 346 -1.19 -1.45 16.39
CA VAL A 346 -1.16 -1.89 17.79
C VAL A 346 -1.99 -3.16 18.00
N ILE A 347 -3.22 -3.18 17.50
CA ILE A 347 -4.13 -4.33 17.65
C ILE A 347 -3.61 -5.54 16.86
N ALA A 348 -3.16 -5.34 15.63
CA ALA A 348 -2.56 -6.40 14.82
C ALA A 348 -1.32 -6.98 15.50
N SER A 349 -0.47 -6.17 16.14
CA SER A 349 0.68 -6.66 16.90
C SER A 349 0.27 -7.49 18.13
N ILE A 350 -0.85 -7.18 18.76
CA ILE A 350 -1.36 -7.95 19.91
C ILE A 350 -1.88 -9.33 19.47
N GLU A 351 -2.68 -9.36 18.39
CA GLU A 351 -3.36 -10.57 17.89
C GLU A 351 -2.50 -11.44 16.96
N THR A 352 -1.41 -10.90 16.40
CA THR A 352 -0.54 -11.65 15.49
C THR A 352 0.08 -12.84 16.24
N TRP A 353 -0.30 -14.03 15.78
CA TRP A 353 0.21 -15.29 16.25
C TRP A 353 1.10 -15.92 15.19
N LYS A 354 2.16 -16.59 15.65
CA LYS A 354 3.08 -17.34 14.79
C LYS A 354 2.65 -18.79 14.72
N HIS A 355 2.22 -19.22 13.54
CA HIS A 355 1.90 -20.60 13.24
C HIS A 355 3.16 -21.48 13.28
N PRO A 356 3.08 -22.76 13.72
CA PRO A 356 4.22 -23.69 13.71
C PRO A 356 4.92 -23.82 12.36
N THR A 357 4.20 -23.64 11.26
CA THR A 357 4.73 -23.60 9.88
C THR A 357 5.58 -22.37 9.57
N GLY A 358 5.56 -21.35 10.43
CA GLY A 358 6.25 -20.08 10.25
C GLY A 358 5.39 -18.96 9.66
N ASN A 359 4.15 -19.23 9.26
CA ASN A 359 3.21 -18.20 8.80
C ASN A 359 2.62 -17.43 10.00
N TYR A 360 2.19 -16.20 9.76
CA TYR A 360 1.51 -15.39 10.77
C TYR A 360 0.00 -15.37 10.50
N ILE A 361 -0.81 -15.52 11.55
CA ILE A 361 -2.28 -15.49 11.48
C ILE A 361 -2.84 -14.83 12.74
N THR A 362 -4.10 -14.38 12.74
CA THR A 362 -4.69 -13.67 13.91
C THR A 362 -5.58 -14.53 14.79
N SER A 363 -6.03 -15.69 14.32
CA SER A 363 -6.69 -16.67 15.18
C SER A 363 -5.88 -17.96 15.17
N PRO A 364 -5.49 -18.50 16.34
CA PRO A 364 -4.93 -19.83 16.40
C PRO A 364 -5.97 -20.85 15.89
N PRO A 365 -5.52 -21.95 15.26
CA PRO A 365 -6.41 -23.04 14.88
C PRO A 365 -7.09 -23.62 16.12
N THR A 366 -8.23 -24.30 15.95
CA THR A 366 -8.99 -24.95 17.04
C THR A 366 -8.21 -26.02 17.80
N ILE A 367 -7.04 -26.41 17.30
CA ILE A 367 -6.10 -27.28 18.01
C ILE A 367 -5.14 -26.35 18.75
N ASP A 368 -5.13 -26.43 20.09
CA ASP A 368 -4.24 -25.67 20.97
C ASP A 368 -2.79 -26.16 20.82
N LEU A 369 -2.20 -25.79 19.69
CA LEU A 369 -0.79 -26.01 19.37
C LEU A 369 -0.02 -24.84 19.96
N SER A 370 0.68 -25.07 21.06
CA SER A 370 1.61 -24.07 21.56
C SER A 370 2.75 -23.91 20.55
N CYS A 371 3.30 -22.71 20.42
CA CYS A 371 4.52 -22.50 19.65
C CYS A 371 5.71 -23.32 20.18
N LYS A 372 5.64 -23.77 21.44
CA LYS A 372 6.61 -24.69 22.06
C LYS A 372 6.51 -26.09 21.45
N ASP A 373 5.40 -26.41 20.79
CA ASP A 373 5.13 -27.72 20.20
C ASP A 373 5.63 -27.85 18.75
N ARG A 374 6.32 -26.83 18.22
CA ARG A 374 6.85 -26.80 16.85
C ARG A 374 7.72 -28.02 16.50
N ASN A 375 8.47 -28.56 17.47
CA ASN A 375 9.31 -29.75 17.25
C ASN A 375 8.50 -31.05 17.12
N TYR A 376 7.20 -31.02 17.41
CA TYR A 376 6.32 -32.18 17.46
C TYR A 376 5.25 -32.16 16.37
N PHE A 377 5.20 -31.15 15.51
CA PHE A 377 4.17 -30.97 14.49
C PHE A 377 4.77 -30.61 13.13
N TRP A 378 4.46 -31.42 12.11
CA TRP A 378 4.88 -31.18 10.72
C TRP A 378 3.65 -31.07 9.84
N GLN A 379 3.55 -29.99 9.05
CA GLN A 379 2.49 -29.83 8.06
C GLN A 379 3.08 -30.01 6.66
N PHE A 380 2.39 -30.78 5.82
CA PHE A 380 2.81 -31.00 4.43
C PHE A 380 2.13 -29.99 3.49
N PRO A 381 2.75 -29.68 2.34
CA PRO A 381 2.21 -28.71 1.38
C PRO A 381 0.84 -29.12 0.82
N LEU A 382 0.01 -28.13 0.44
CA LEU A 382 -1.27 -28.38 -0.23
C LEU A 382 -1.06 -29.20 -1.51
N GLY A 383 -1.55 -30.44 -1.52
CA GLY A 383 -1.35 -31.42 -2.58
C GLY A 383 -0.89 -32.80 -2.07
N SER A 384 -0.43 -32.89 -0.81
CA SER A 384 -0.12 -34.16 -0.17
C SER A 384 -1.37 -34.89 0.34
N THR A 385 -1.35 -36.22 0.27
CA THR A 385 -2.41 -37.10 0.83
C THR A 385 -2.49 -37.05 2.36
N VAL A 386 -1.49 -36.46 3.01
CA VAL A 386 -1.36 -36.28 4.44
C VAL A 386 -1.27 -34.79 4.72
N LEU A 387 -2.14 -34.24 5.58
CA LEU A 387 -2.11 -32.82 5.92
C LEU A 387 -1.08 -32.51 7.02
N ALA A 388 -0.90 -33.38 8.01
CA ALA A 388 0.06 -33.19 9.10
C ALA A 388 0.47 -34.49 9.80
N THR A 389 1.66 -34.52 10.38
CA THR A 389 2.08 -35.53 11.38
C THR A 389 2.26 -34.87 12.74
N SER A 390 1.90 -35.60 13.80
CA SER A 390 2.21 -35.20 15.16
C SER A 390 2.82 -36.35 15.95
N ASN A 391 3.68 -36.02 16.91
CA ASN A 391 4.30 -37.00 17.81
C ASN A 391 3.27 -37.49 18.86
N SER A 392 3.33 -38.77 19.26
CA SER A 392 2.40 -39.40 20.20
C SER A 392 2.20 -38.66 21.54
N LYS A 393 3.16 -37.83 21.97
CA LYS A 393 2.99 -36.96 23.17
C LYS A 393 1.87 -35.92 23.04
N MET A 394 1.47 -35.52 21.81
CA MET A 394 0.32 -34.63 21.58
C MET A 394 -1.04 -35.31 21.79
N ARG A 395 -1.08 -36.66 21.85
CA ARG A 395 -2.32 -37.45 22.03
C ARG A 395 -3.04 -37.13 23.35
N GLY A 396 -2.31 -36.68 24.37
CA GLY A 396 -2.88 -36.23 25.65
C GLY A 396 -3.53 -34.84 25.62
N ALA A 397 -3.07 -33.95 24.74
CA ALA A 397 -3.57 -32.57 24.65
C ALA A 397 -4.80 -32.42 23.72
N LEU A 398 -4.94 -33.31 22.73
CA LEU A 398 -6.05 -33.31 21.76
C LEU A 398 -7.40 -33.78 22.33
N GLY A 399 -7.46 -34.17 23.61
CA GLY A 399 -8.68 -34.67 24.25
C GLY A 399 -9.10 -36.04 23.72
N ALA A 400 -9.16 -37.05 24.61
CA ALA A 400 -9.50 -38.43 24.26
C ALA A 400 -10.88 -38.64 23.61
N GLN A 401 -11.70 -37.60 23.46
CA GLN A 401 -13.10 -37.73 23.04
C GLN A 401 -13.36 -37.59 21.53
N ASN A 402 -12.42 -37.08 20.72
CA ASN A 402 -12.60 -36.96 19.26
C ASN A 402 -11.59 -37.78 18.44
N ALA A 403 -10.75 -38.59 19.08
CA ALA A 403 -9.74 -39.40 18.39
C ALA A 403 -10.31 -40.68 17.74
N SER A 404 -11.55 -41.07 18.02
CA SER A 404 -12.15 -42.32 17.53
C SER A 404 -12.50 -42.32 16.04
N SER A 405 -12.47 -41.17 15.36
CA SER A 405 -12.69 -41.07 13.90
C SER A 405 -11.39 -40.89 13.09
N LEU A 406 -10.22 -40.88 13.72
CA LEU A 406 -8.94 -40.72 13.03
C LEU A 406 -8.37 -42.10 12.68
N VAL A 407 -8.30 -42.42 11.39
CA VAL A 407 -7.68 -43.66 10.91
C VAL A 407 -6.19 -43.63 11.21
N GLU A 408 -5.76 -44.47 12.15
CA GLU A 408 -4.36 -44.70 12.48
C GLU A 408 -3.70 -45.51 11.35
N ALA A 409 -2.69 -44.93 10.71
CA ALA A 409 -1.75 -45.68 9.89
C ALA A 409 -0.40 -45.69 10.62
N ALA A 410 -0.06 -46.82 11.23
CA ALA A 410 1.26 -47.03 11.81
C ALA A 410 2.27 -47.27 10.67
N VAL A 411 3.34 -46.47 10.63
CA VAL A 411 4.44 -46.68 9.68
C VAL A 411 5.35 -47.77 10.24
N SER A 412 5.04 -49.03 9.92
CA SER A 412 5.87 -50.18 10.30
C SER A 412 6.97 -50.39 9.24
N GLY A 413 8.09 -49.67 9.38
CA GLY A 413 9.30 -49.88 8.57
C GLY A 413 10.36 -50.65 9.37
N LYS A 414 10.76 -51.84 8.90
CA LYS A 414 11.71 -52.74 9.59
C LYS A 414 13.17 -52.27 9.63
N ASN A 415 13.48 -51.03 9.28
CA ASN A 415 14.86 -50.54 9.27
C ASN A 415 14.94 -49.06 9.68
N VAL A 416 15.93 -48.80 10.53
CA VAL A 416 16.48 -47.50 10.96
C VAL A 416 15.78 -46.86 12.18
N SER A 417 16.63 -46.37 13.09
CA SER A 417 16.46 -45.77 14.42
C SER A 417 15.45 -44.62 14.61
N PHE A 418 14.46 -44.49 13.74
CA PHE A 418 13.40 -43.49 13.74
C PHE A 418 12.03 -44.05 14.16
N GLU A 419 12.01 -45.15 14.91
CA GLU A 419 10.82 -45.69 15.58
C GLU A 419 10.47 -44.82 16.81
N LYS A 420 10.16 -43.54 16.57
CA LYS A 420 9.41 -42.70 17.52
C LYS A 420 8.03 -42.55 16.94
N ASP A 421 7.02 -42.99 17.69
CA ASP A 421 5.58 -42.96 17.38
C ASP A 421 5.15 -41.66 16.68
N LEU A 422 5.17 -41.68 15.35
CA LEU A 422 4.63 -40.64 14.50
C LEU A 422 3.19 -41.05 14.16
N THR A 423 2.23 -40.35 14.76
CA THR A 423 0.82 -40.52 14.41
C THR A 423 0.48 -39.63 13.21
N LEU A 424 0.07 -40.27 12.12
CA LEU A 424 -0.46 -39.61 10.93
C LEU A 424 -1.93 -39.24 11.17
N THR A 425 -2.26 -37.95 11.12
CA THR A 425 -3.64 -37.46 11.31
C THR A 425 -4.22 -36.98 9.98
N ARG A 426 -5.31 -37.62 9.54
CA ARG A 426 -5.99 -37.35 8.27
C ARG A 426 -7.12 -36.33 8.50
N LEU A 427 -6.94 -35.08 8.06
CA LEU A 427 -7.88 -33.98 8.32
C LEU A 427 -8.91 -33.70 7.21
N THR A 428 -8.97 -34.52 6.17
CA THR A 428 -9.95 -34.34 5.08
C THR A 428 -10.47 -35.71 4.65
N GLY A 429 -11.73 -35.99 4.95
CA GLY A 429 -12.38 -37.25 4.60
C GLY A 429 -12.54 -37.38 3.08
N TYR A 430 -11.66 -38.16 2.45
CA TYR A 430 -11.91 -38.95 1.23
C TYR A 430 -10.89 -40.10 1.18
N CYS A 431 -11.36 -41.33 1.01
CA CYS A 431 -10.53 -42.52 0.74
C CYS A 431 -10.57 -42.85 -0.75
N SER A 432 -9.40 -43.05 -1.38
CA SER A 432 -9.16 -44.10 -2.38
C SER A 432 -7.67 -44.16 -2.77
N GLY A 433 -7.08 -45.37 -2.82
CA GLY A 433 -5.85 -45.69 -3.57
C GLY A 433 -4.62 -46.13 -2.75
N ARG A 434 -4.11 -47.34 -3.04
CA ARG A 434 -2.93 -48.02 -2.44
C ARG A 434 -1.63 -47.22 -2.60
N PHE A 435 -0.84 -47.14 -1.52
CA PHE A 435 0.59 -46.82 -1.54
C PHE A 435 1.39 -48.13 -1.53
N GLU A 436 1.75 -48.63 -2.71
CA GLU A 436 2.90 -49.51 -2.87
C GLU A 436 4.03 -48.65 -3.46
N ASP A 437 5.19 -48.71 -2.80
CA ASP A 437 6.50 -48.16 -3.19
C ASP A 437 6.72 -46.64 -3.15
N VAL A 438 7.05 -46.13 -1.95
CA VAL A 438 8.04 -45.05 -1.82
C VAL A 438 9.22 -45.56 -0.98
N VAL A 439 10.22 -46.07 -1.68
CA VAL A 439 11.58 -46.24 -1.16
C VAL A 439 12.21 -44.85 -1.12
N LEU A 440 12.43 -44.32 0.09
CA LEU A 440 13.27 -43.14 0.29
C LEU A 440 14.73 -43.57 0.17
N ARG A 441 15.42 -43.09 -0.87
CA ARG A 441 16.88 -42.94 -0.90
C ARG A 441 17.26 -41.54 -0.48
#